data_AF-A0A8H5B4S1-F1
#
_entry.id   AF-A0A8H5B4S1-F1
#
_cell.length_a   1.000
_cell.length_b   1.000
_cell.length_c   1.000
_cell.angle_alpha   90.00
_cell.angle_beta   90.00
_cell.angle_gamma   90.00
#
_symmetry.space_group_name_H-M   'P 1'
#
loop_
_entity.id
_entity.type
_entity.pdbx_description
1 polymer ?
#
loop_
_entity_poly.entity_id
_entity_poly.type
_entity_poly.pdbx_seq_one_letter_code
_entity_poly.pdbx_strand_id
1 'polypeptide(L)'
;MGAFPHEQASAVEPNGLTTCKFEESANLLENVFQFIYPKKHNFPAKMSIEVLLAVAEAIEKYEVFSGKALSEIHLSAAIDKHPLKVLDFSLKYNYEALIDKSSKPCLALRLSESITAIPPSLVQKWIQYHENWRHIFGNARLDRSTCQQCASEPVDPLQLEETYNALHKRLRESHKYRCGHSTEASQRDCCSKILSKIDAMQPFSAFIKVPELSLVNGKWVFARMRQW
;
A
#
# COMPACT_ATOMS: atom_id res chain seq x y z
N MET A 1 28.93 -20.69 0.65
CA MET A 1 27.73 -20.95 -0.16
C MET A 1 27.36 -19.64 -0.82
N GLY A 2 27.39 -19.59 -2.15
CA GLY A 2 27.33 -18.35 -2.93
C GLY A 2 25.93 -17.73 -2.92
N ALA A 3 25.88 -16.41 -2.74
CA ALA A 3 24.67 -15.59 -2.71
C ALA A 3 24.09 -15.25 -4.09
N PHE A 4 24.46 -16.02 -5.14
CA PHE A 4 24.02 -15.74 -6.50
C PHE A 4 23.27 -16.95 -7.09
N PRO A 5 22.13 -16.71 -7.76
CA PRO A 5 21.41 -17.76 -8.46
C PRO A 5 22.32 -18.45 -9.48
N HIS A 6 22.27 -19.79 -9.54
CA HIS A 6 23.06 -20.61 -10.46
C HIS A 6 22.80 -20.28 -11.95
N GLU A 7 21.71 -19.60 -12.25
CA GLU A 7 21.19 -19.36 -13.60
C GLU A 7 21.91 -18.24 -14.38
N GLN A 8 22.76 -17.44 -13.71
CA GLN A 8 23.55 -16.36 -14.36
C GLN A 8 25.01 -16.73 -14.66
N ALA A 9 25.42 -17.97 -14.39
CA ALA A 9 26.77 -18.43 -14.71
C ALA A 9 26.85 -18.78 -16.19
N SER A 10 27.58 -17.99 -16.99
CA SER A 10 27.95 -18.41 -18.33
C SER A 10 29.31 -17.91 -18.78
N ALA A 11 30.02 -18.85 -19.42
CA ALA A 11 31.38 -18.81 -19.93
C ALA A 11 32.48 -18.80 -18.85
N VAL A 12 33.24 -19.90 -18.81
CA VAL A 12 34.55 -19.97 -18.17
C VAL A 12 35.54 -19.34 -19.15
N GLU A 13 36.10 -18.20 -18.79
CA GLU A 13 37.20 -17.58 -19.53
C GLU A 13 38.46 -18.47 -19.44
N PRO A 14 39.39 -18.43 -20.42
CA PRO A 14 40.55 -19.34 -20.48
C PRO A 14 41.54 -19.21 -19.30
N ASN A 15 41.36 -18.21 -18.44
CA ASN A 15 42.07 -17.95 -17.20
C ASN A 15 41.39 -18.56 -15.95
N GLY A 16 40.30 -19.31 -16.12
CA GLY A 16 39.56 -19.94 -15.02
C GLY A 16 38.62 -19.00 -14.26
N LEU A 17 38.45 -17.76 -14.72
CA LEU A 17 37.45 -16.84 -14.17
C LEU A 17 36.06 -17.20 -14.74
N THR A 18 35.06 -17.24 -13.87
CA THR A 18 33.66 -17.29 -14.29
C THR A 18 33.11 -15.88 -14.30
N THR A 19 32.63 -15.42 -15.46
CA THR A 19 31.97 -14.11 -15.58
C THR A 19 30.46 -14.28 -15.37
N CYS A 20 29.89 -13.49 -14.46
CA CYS A 20 28.43 -13.40 -14.30
C CYS A 20 27.93 -12.14 -15.01
N LYS A 21 26.88 -12.26 -15.82
CA LYS A 21 26.23 -11.11 -16.47
C LYS A 21 25.00 -10.69 -15.67
N PHE A 22 24.94 -9.42 -15.33
CA PHE A 22 23.81 -8.78 -14.65
C PHE A 22 23.13 -7.79 -15.58
N GLU A 23 21.81 -7.66 -15.47
CA GLU A 23 21.01 -6.69 -16.24
C GLU A 23 21.03 -5.31 -15.59
N GLU A 24 21.26 -5.26 -14.27
CA GLU A 24 21.28 -4.04 -13.49
C GLU A 24 22.62 -3.30 -13.62
N SER A 25 22.58 -1.98 -13.47
CA SER A 25 23.80 -1.16 -13.46
C SER A 25 24.71 -1.49 -12.28
N ALA A 26 26.02 -1.30 -12.45
CA ALA A 26 27.01 -1.50 -11.39
C ALA A 26 26.70 -0.70 -10.12
N ASN A 27 26.23 0.54 -10.26
CA ASN A 27 25.84 1.39 -9.12
C ASN A 27 24.66 0.81 -8.33
N LEU A 28 23.69 0.17 -9.01
CA LEU A 28 22.57 -0.47 -8.35
C LEU A 28 23.03 -1.72 -7.59
N LEU A 29 23.84 -2.57 -8.24
CA LEU A 29 24.39 -3.77 -7.61
C LEU A 29 25.27 -3.44 -6.40
N GLU A 30 26.03 -2.35 -6.45
CA GLU A 30 26.82 -1.91 -5.30
C GLU A 30 25.94 -1.61 -4.09
N ASN A 31 24.77 -0.98 -4.30
CA ASN A 31 23.79 -0.76 -3.23
C ASN A 31 23.24 -2.08 -2.68
N VAL A 32 22.93 -3.05 -3.55
CA VAL A 32 22.45 -4.38 -3.13
C VAL A 32 23.54 -5.13 -2.35
N PHE A 33 24.79 -5.04 -2.78
CA PHE A 33 25.91 -5.70 -2.12
C PHE A 33 26.23 -5.13 -0.74
N GLN A 34 25.85 -3.89 -0.44
CA GLN A 34 25.93 -3.37 0.94
C GLN A 34 25.11 -4.20 1.93
N PHE A 35 24.07 -4.93 1.49
CA PHE A 35 23.27 -5.82 2.34
C PHE A 35 23.87 -7.23 2.50
N ILE A 36 24.77 -7.62 1.60
CA ILE A 36 25.41 -8.94 1.59
C ILE A 36 26.71 -8.89 2.40
N TYR A 37 27.48 -7.80 2.28
CA TYR A 37 28.74 -7.69 2.98
C TYR A 37 28.54 -7.45 4.48
N PRO A 38 29.42 -8.00 5.34
CA PRO A 38 29.38 -7.81 6.81
C PRO A 38 29.88 -6.41 7.18
N LYS A 39 29.17 -5.38 6.74
CA LYS A 39 29.42 -3.97 7.03
C LYS A 39 28.14 -3.34 7.56
N LYS A 40 28.27 -2.22 8.25
CA LYS A 40 27.10 -1.43 8.65
C LYS A 40 26.32 -1.04 7.40
N HIS A 41 25.07 -1.49 7.30
CA HIS A 41 24.19 -1.16 6.19
C HIS A 41 23.91 0.35 6.21
N ASN A 42 24.60 1.07 5.33
CA ASN A 42 24.34 2.48 5.11
C ASN A 42 23.32 2.58 3.99
N PHE A 43 22.03 2.41 4.31
CA PHE A 43 20.99 2.76 3.35
C PHE A 43 21.12 4.26 3.08
N PRO A 44 21.33 4.71 1.84
CA PRO A 44 21.60 6.12 1.60
C PRO A 44 20.36 6.93 1.98
N ALA A 45 20.51 7.82 2.96
CA ALA A 45 19.40 8.54 3.57
C ALA A 45 18.63 9.45 2.60
N LYS A 46 19.16 9.67 1.38
CA LYS A 46 18.60 10.54 0.34
C LYS A 46 18.64 9.86 -1.04
N MET A 47 18.04 8.68 -1.16
CA MET A 47 17.75 8.12 -2.48
C MET A 47 16.50 8.75 -3.08
N SER A 48 16.47 8.92 -4.40
CA SER A 48 15.21 9.15 -5.09
C SER A 48 14.35 7.89 -5.03
N ILE A 49 13.04 8.04 -5.19
CA ILE A 49 12.11 6.89 -5.15
C ILE A 49 12.42 5.88 -6.26
N GLU A 50 12.89 6.32 -7.42
CA GLU A 50 13.27 5.45 -8.54
C GLU A 50 14.44 4.54 -8.16
N VAL A 51 15.46 5.08 -7.50
CA VAL A 51 16.62 4.30 -7.05
C VAL A 51 16.21 3.35 -5.92
N LEU A 52 15.40 3.83 -4.97
CA LEU A 52 14.89 3.00 -3.87
C LEU A 52 14.11 1.78 -4.40
N LEU A 53 13.20 2.00 -5.35
CA LEU A 53 12.44 0.92 -5.98
C LEU A 53 13.34 -0.05 -6.73
N ALA A 54 14.27 0.46 -7.54
CA ALA A 54 15.18 -0.41 -8.30
C ALA A 54 16.07 -1.27 -7.38
N VAL A 55 16.53 -0.71 -6.25
CA VAL A 55 17.27 -1.47 -5.23
C VAL A 55 16.37 -2.50 -4.55
N ALA A 56 15.14 -2.13 -4.19
CA ALA A 56 14.18 -3.05 -3.58
C ALA A 56 13.80 -4.21 -4.54
N GLU A 57 13.60 -3.92 -5.82
CA GLU A 57 13.33 -4.93 -6.85
C GLU A 57 14.50 -5.91 -7.03
N ALA A 58 15.74 -5.41 -6.99
CA ALA A 58 16.91 -6.27 -7.06
C ALA A 58 17.11 -7.08 -5.77
N ILE A 59 16.83 -6.51 -4.60
CA ILE A 59 16.80 -7.23 -3.33
C ILE A 59 15.79 -8.37 -3.37
N GLU A 60 14.62 -8.16 -3.98
CA GLU A 60 13.63 -9.21 -4.22
C GLU A 60 14.14 -10.26 -5.22
N LYS A 61 14.67 -9.82 -6.37
CA LYS A 61 15.19 -10.71 -7.44
C LYS A 61 16.31 -11.62 -6.94
N TYR A 62 17.21 -11.09 -6.12
CA TYR A 62 18.36 -11.82 -5.57
C TYR A 62 18.10 -12.39 -4.17
N GLU A 63 16.85 -12.32 -3.69
CA GLU A 63 16.43 -12.84 -2.39
C GLU A 63 17.33 -12.41 -1.22
N VAL A 64 17.75 -11.15 -1.22
CA VAL A 64 18.62 -10.60 -0.18
C VAL A 64 17.79 -10.30 1.07
N PHE A 65 17.53 -11.32 1.88
CA PHE A 65 16.62 -11.25 3.04
C PHE A 65 16.94 -10.12 4.03
N SER A 66 18.23 -9.82 4.25
CA SER A 66 18.67 -8.69 5.09
C SER A 66 18.21 -7.33 4.54
N GLY A 67 18.12 -7.20 3.21
CA GLY A 67 17.69 -6.00 2.52
C GLY A 67 16.17 -5.83 2.47
N LYS A 68 15.38 -6.92 2.54
CA LYS A 68 13.91 -6.86 2.45
C LYS A 68 13.28 -6.00 3.53
N ALA A 69 13.64 -6.25 4.80
CA ALA A 69 13.13 -5.50 5.94
C ALA A 69 13.52 -4.01 5.89
N LEU A 70 14.75 -3.69 5.46
CA LEU A 70 15.18 -2.30 5.31
C LEU A 70 14.45 -1.61 4.15
N SER A 71 14.26 -2.30 3.03
CA SER A 71 13.50 -1.79 1.89
C SER A 71 12.06 -1.47 2.29
N GLU A 72 11.43 -2.34 3.08
CA GLU A 72 10.07 -2.09 3.60
C GLU A 72 10.01 -0.82 4.47
N ILE A 73 10.99 -0.61 5.36
CA ILE A 73 11.06 0.59 6.21
C ILE A 73 11.19 1.85 5.35
N HIS A 74 12.10 1.85 4.38
CA HIS A 74 12.34 3.00 3.52
C HIS A 74 11.16 3.30 2.58
N LEU A 75 10.54 2.26 2.03
CA LEU A 75 9.32 2.39 1.21
C LEU A 75 8.14 2.88 2.05
N SER A 76 7.99 2.40 3.29
CA SER A 76 6.95 2.89 4.20
C SER A 76 7.11 4.38 4.51
N ALA A 77 8.33 4.90 4.58
CA ALA A 77 8.60 6.33 4.77
C ALA A 77 8.38 7.17 3.50
N ALA A 78 8.35 6.54 2.33
CA ALA A 78 8.12 7.22 1.05
C ALA A 78 6.63 7.30 0.67
N ILE A 79 5.74 6.61 1.38
CA ILE A 79 4.30 6.53 1.08
C ILE A 79 3.66 7.91 0.94
N ASP A 80 3.92 8.81 1.88
CA ASP A 80 3.31 10.15 1.89
C ASP A 80 3.66 11.00 0.66
N LYS A 81 4.75 10.68 -0.04
CA LYS A 81 5.21 11.42 -1.23
C LYS A 81 4.94 10.68 -2.53
N HIS A 82 4.94 9.35 -2.50
CA HIS A 82 4.87 8.50 -3.68
C HIS A 82 3.96 7.29 -3.47
N PRO A 83 2.68 7.49 -3.07
CA PRO A 83 1.82 6.40 -2.64
C PRO A 83 1.55 5.39 -3.75
N LEU A 84 1.35 5.84 -5.00
CA LEU A 84 1.11 4.96 -6.15
C LEU A 84 2.30 4.06 -6.45
N LYS A 85 3.53 4.61 -6.43
CA LYS A 85 4.73 3.83 -6.74
C LYS A 85 4.99 2.77 -5.68
N VAL A 86 4.75 3.11 -4.40
CA VAL A 86 4.87 2.14 -3.31
C VAL A 86 3.76 1.09 -3.39
N LEU A 87 2.53 1.48 -3.76
CA LEU A 87 1.42 0.55 -3.93
C LEU A 87 1.70 -0.48 -5.04
N ASP A 88 2.12 -0.03 -6.22
CA ASP A 88 2.48 -0.91 -7.36
C ASP A 88 3.55 -1.93 -6.95
N PHE A 89 4.65 -1.46 -6.35
CA PHE A 89 5.70 -2.34 -5.83
C PHE A 89 5.16 -3.34 -4.80
N SER A 90 4.38 -2.85 -3.84
CA SER A 90 3.85 -3.69 -2.76
C SER A 90 2.88 -4.76 -3.27
N LEU A 91 2.10 -4.46 -4.32
CA LEU A 91 1.21 -5.42 -4.98
C LEU A 91 2.00 -6.45 -5.78
N LYS A 92 3.08 -6.03 -6.45
CA LYS A 92 3.97 -6.90 -7.22
C LYS A 92 4.67 -7.95 -6.36
N TYR A 93 5.13 -7.57 -5.16
CA TYR A 93 5.88 -8.45 -4.25
C TYR A 93 5.08 -8.89 -3.00
N ASN A 94 3.77 -8.60 -2.96
CA ASN A 94 2.85 -8.99 -1.90
C ASN A 94 3.23 -8.53 -0.47
N TYR A 95 3.70 -7.28 -0.35
CA TYR A 95 3.98 -6.65 0.95
C TYR A 95 2.69 -6.13 1.59
N GLU A 96 1.96 -7.00 2.30
CA GLU A 96 0.63 -6.70 2.86
C GLU A 96 0.57 -5.40 3.68
N ALA A 97 1.55 -5.20 4.58
CA ALA A 97 1.61 -3.99 5.40
C ALA A 97 1.81 -2.72 4.56
N LEU A 98 2.60 -2.80 3.48
CA LEU A 98 2.77 -1.68 2.55
C LEU A 98 1.53 -1.48 1.67
N ILE A 99 0.89 -2.55 1.21
CA ILE A 99 -0.38 -2.49 0.46
C ILE A 99 -1.41 -1.71 1.27
N ASP A 100 -1.58 -2.05 2.55
CA ASP A 100 -2.58 -1.42 3.40
C ASP A 100 -2.25 0.01 3.79
N LYS A 101 -0.97 0.33 3.95
CA LYS A 101 -0.53 1.71 4.23
C LYS A 101 -0.62 2.60 2.99
N SER A 102 -0.24 2.10 1.81
CA SER A 102 -0.18 2.88 0.56
C SER A 102 -1.51 2.95 -0.19
N SER A 103 -2.41 1.98 -0.01
CA SER A 103 -3.77 2.02 -0.57
C SER A 103 -4.59 3.19 -0.03
N LYS A 104 -4.48 3.50 1.26
CA LYS A 104 -5.21 4.60 1.91
C LYS A 104 -4.98 5.97 1.25
N PRO A 105 -3.74 6.46 1.10
CA PRO A 105 -3.49 7.71 0.37
C PRO A 105 -3.90 7.63 -1.11
N CYS A 106 -3.78 6.45 -1.75
CA CYS A 106 -4.23 6.28 -3.14
C CYS A 106 -5.74 6.43 -3.35
N LEU A 107 -6.58 6.25 -2.30
CA LEU A 107 -8.02 6.55 -2.35
C LEU A 107 -8.31 8.03 -2.61
N ALA A 108 -7.31 8.90 -2.40
CA ALA A 108 -7.45 10.31 -2.62
C ALA A 108 -7.30 10.77 -4.06
N LEU A 109 -6.68 9.92 -4.85
CA LEU A 109 -6.44 10.19 -6.25
C LEU A 109 -7.73 9.90 -7.03
N ARG A 110 -7.82 10.43 -8.25
CA ARG A 110 -8.92 10.03 -9.12
C ARG A 110 -8.80 8.53 -9.40
N LEU A 111 -9.94 7.85 -9.52
CA LEU A 111 -9.94 6.42 -9.85
C LEU A 111 -9.13 6.15 -11.13
N SER A 112 -9.24 7.03 -12.13
CA SER A 112 -8.46 6.96 -13.38
C SER A 112 -6.94 7.06 -13.19
N GLU A 113 -6.49 7.72 -12.12
CA GLU A 113 -5.07 7.84 -11.77
C GLU A 113 -4.61 6.64 -10.94
N SER A 114 -5.41 6.19 -9.97
CA SER A 114 -5.00 5.10 -9.09
C SER A 114 -4.95 3.75 -9.81
N ILE A 115 -5.86 3.48 -10.74
CA ILE A 115 -5.87 2.23 -11.51
C ILE A 115 -4.60 2.00 -12.33
N THR A 116 -3.81 3.03 -12.64
CA THR A 116 -2.56 2.85 -13.41
C THR A 116 -1.47 2.16 -12.61
N ALA A 117 -1.56 2.19 -11.27
CA ALA A 117 -0.64 1.52 -10.35
C ALA A 117 -1.15 0.15 -9.87
N ILE A 118 -2.33 -0.28 -10.33
CA ILE A 118 -2.96 -1.52 -9.91
C ILE A 118 -2.79 -2.56 -11.04
N PRO A 119 -2.28 -3.77 -10.74
CA PRO A 119 -2.25 -4.85 -11.72
C PRO A 119 -3.65 -5.10 -12.31
N PRO A 120 -3.80 -5.37 -13.61
CA PRO A 120 -5.10 -5.53 -14.25
C PRO A 120 -6.02 -6.55 -13.56
N SER A 121 -5.44 -7.61 -12.99
CA SER A 121 -6.16 -8.66 -12.22
C SER A 121 -6.77 -8.17 -10.91
N LEU A 122 -6.33 -7.03 -10.38
CA LEU A 122 -6.79 -6.46 -9.11
C LEU A 122 -7.66 -5.21 -9.30
N VAL A 123 -7.83 -4.73 -10.54
CA VAL A 123 -8.59 -3.50 -10.82
C VAL A 123 -10.03 -3.59 -10.32
N GLN A 124 -10.72 -4.71 -10.55
CA GLN A 124 -12.09 -4.88 -10.05
C GLN A 124 -12.16 -4.79 -8.52
N LYS A 125 -11.21 -5.41 -7.82
CA LYS A 125 -11.13 -5.36 -6.34
C LYS A 125 -10.80 -3.95 -5.86
N TRP A 126 -9.93 -3.24 -6.57
CA TRP A 126 -9.62 -1.84 -6.28
C TRP A 126 -10.83 -0.93 -6.44
N ILE A 127 -11.62 -1.09 -7.50
CA ILE A 127 -12.86 -0.33 -7.71
C ILE A 127 -13.83 -0.56 -6.55
N GLN A 128 -14.07 -1.81 -6.16
CA GLN A 128 -14.95 -2.14 -5.03
C GLN A 128 -14.45 -1.52 -3.72
N TYR A 129 -13.14 -1.62 -3.46
CA TYR A 129 -12.52 -1.01 -2.30
C TYR A 129 -12.72 0.52 -2.31
N HIS A 130 -12.47 1.15 -3.45
CA HIS A 130 -12.61 2.59 -3.65
C HIS A 130 -14.06 3.07 -3.52
N GLU A 131 -15.03 2.32 -4.03
CA GLU A 131 -16.46 2.63 -3.92
C GLU A 131 -16.95 2.49 -2.48
N ASN A 132 -16.56 1.43 -1.77
CA ASN A 132 -16.90 1.24 -0.37
C ASN A 132 -16.43 2.41 0.50
N TRP A 133 -15.19 2.86 0.29
CA TRP A 133 -14.67 4.04 0.97
C TRP A 133 -15.43 5.31 0.59
N ARG A 134 -15.72 5.54 -0.69
CA ARG A 134 -16.54 6.68 -1.12
C ARG A 134 -17.93 6.68 -0.50
N HIS A 135 -18.56 5.53 -0.38
CA HIS A 135 -19.86 5.40 0.27
C HIS A 135 -19.78 5.73 1.77
N ILE A 136 -18.75 5.27 2.47
CA ILE A 136 -18.52 5.60 3.89
C ILE A 136 -18.30 7.11 4.06
N PHE A 137 -17.45 7.74 3.24
CA PHE A 137 -17.21 9.18 3.31
C PHE A 137 -18.42 10.02 2.90
N GLY A 138 -19.17 9.57 1.89
CA GLY A 138 -20.42 10.21 1.47
C GLY A 138 -21.47 10.19 2.57
N ASN A 139 -21.67 9.04 3.23
CA ASN A 139 -22.59 8.92 4.36
C ASN A 139 -22.11 9.70 5.58
N ALA A 140 -20.80 9.71 5.86
CA ALA A 140 -20.25 10.53 6.93
C ALA A 140 -20.56 12.02 6.72
N ARG A 141 -20.61 12.50 5.47
CA ARG A 141 -21.02 13.88 5.15
C ARG A 141 -22.51 14.12 5.40
N LEU A 142 -23.37 13.18 5.04
CA LEU A 142 -24.83 13.27 5.26
C LEU A 142 -25.16 13.23 6.76
N ASP A 143 -24.54 12.32 7.51
CA ASP A 143 -24.70 12.19 8.96
C ASP A 143 -24.11 13.41 9.72
N ARG A 144 -23.13 14.11 9.12
CA ARG A 144 -22.61 15.38 9.66
C ARG A 144 -23.57 16.55 9.41
N SER A 145 -24.30 16.54 8.30
CA SER A 145 -25.27 17.58 7.96
C SER A 145 -26.49 17.60 8.89
N THR A 146 -26.79 16.47 9.53
CA THR A 146 -27.83 16.38 10.58
C THR A 146 -27.33 16.83 11.96
N CYS A 147 -26.02 17.01 12.15
CA CYS A 147 -25.44 17.58 13.36
C CYS A 147 -24.98 19.03 13.13
N GLN A 148 -25.79 20.01 13.56
CA GLN A 148 -25.50 21.44 13.42
C GLN A 148 -24.12 21.85 14.01
N GLN A 149 -23.60 21.12 14.99
CA GLN A 149 -22.29 21.38 15.62
C GLN A 149 -21.09 20.81 14.85
N CYS A 150 -21.32 19.83 13.96
CA CYS A 150 -20.29 19.23 13.12
C CYS A 150 -20.32 19.76 11.67
N ALA A 151 -21.41 20.40 11.24
CA ALA A 151 -21.63 20.85 9.86
C ALA A 151 -20.77 22.04 9.38
N SER A 152 -19.93 22.65 10.22
CA SER A 152 -19.32 23.96 9.94
C SER A 152 -18.10 23.96 9.00
N GLU A 153 -17.64 22.81 8.47
CA GLU A 153 -16.55 22.80 7.48
C GLU A 153 -16.83 21.85 6.30
N PRO A 154 -16.77 22.33 5.05
CA PRO A 154 -16.87 21.49 3.86
C PRO A 154 -15.66 20.57 3.79
N VAL A 155 -15.90 19.26 3.82
CA VAL A 155 -14.87 18.27 3.46
C VAL A 155 -14.89 18.20 1.94
N ASP A 156 -13.85 18.73 1.29
CA ASP A 156 -13.66 18.59 -0.16
C ASP A 156 -13.38 17.11 -0.48
N PRO A 157 -14.24 16.43 -1.25
CA PRO A 157 -14.04 15.04 -1.65
C PRO A 157 -12.76 14.79 -2.46
N LEU A 158 -12.11 15.84 -2.99
CA LEU A 158 -10.94 15.75 -3.85
C LEU A 158 -9.59 15.88 -3.10
N GLN A 159 -9.61 16.11 -1.78
CA GLN A 159 -8.39 16.14 -0.95
C GLN A 159 -8.42 15.03 0.12
N LEU A 160 -8.49 13.79 -0.35
CA LEU A 160 -8.74 12.60 0.47
C LEU A 160 -7.51 12.12 1.30
N GLU A 161 -6.31 12.61 0.99
CA GLU A 161 -5.04 12.16 1.59
C GLU A 161 -4.78 12.84 2.93
N GLU A 162 -4.93 14.16 2.97
CA GLU A 162 -4.99 14.90 4.22
C GLU A 162 -6.27 14.53 4.98
N THR A 163 -7.39 14.30 4.29
CA THR A 163 -8.66 14.07 4.98
C THR A 163 -8.88 12.66 5.51
N TYR A 164 -8.33 11.52 5.07
CA TYR A 164 -8.56 10.27 5.84
C TYR A 164 -7.93 10.32 7.23
N ASN A 165 -6.62 10.59 7.30
CA ASN A 165 -5.91 10.65 8.58
C ASN A 165 -6.35 11.88 9.39
N ALA A 166 -6.56 13.04 8.76
CA ALA A 166 -7.10 14.21 9.47
C ALA A 166 -8.57 14.07 9.83
N LEU A 167 -9.44 13.47 9.01
CA LEU A 167 -10.85 13.20 9.36
C LEU A 167 -10.92 12.15 10.45
N HIS A 168 -10.16 11.07 10.38
CA HIS A 168 -10.12 10.05 11.43
C HIS A 168 -9.60 10.64 12.75
N LYS A 169 -8.51 11.42 12.71
CA LYS A 169 -8.00 12.18 13.86
C LYS A 169 -9.03 13.21 14.38
N ARG A 170 -9.63 14.00 13.50
CA ARG A 170 -10.65 15.02 13.82
C ARG A 170 -11.96 14.39 14.31
N LEU A 171 -12.37 13.22 13.82
CA LEU A 171 -13.53 12.48 14.31
C LEU A 171 -13.27 11.98 15.72
N ARG A 172 -12.08 11.45 16.01
CA ARG A 172 -11.68 11.09 17.38
C ARG A 172 -11.60 12.30 18.31
N GLU A 173 -11.04 13.41 17.84
CA GLU A 173 -10.96 14.67 18.60
C GLU A 173 -12.35 15.29 18.81
N SER A 174 -13.20 15.36 17.79
CA SER A 174 -14.57 15.91 17.90
C SER A 174 -15.51 15.01 18.72
N HIS A 175 -15.35 13.69 18.65
CA HIS A 175 -16.00 12.75 19.57
C HIS A 175 -15.60 13.04 21.03
N LYS A 176 -14.31 13.32 21.26
CA LYS A 176 -13.77 13.62 22.61
C LYS A 176 -14.24 14.97 23.16
N TYR A 177 -14.44 16.00 22.31
CA TYR A 177 -14.65 17.38 22.77
C TYR A 177 -16.01 18.01 22.45
N ARG A 178 -16.77 17.53 21.45
CA ARG A 178 -17.89 18.31 20.87
C ARG A 178 -19.26 17.61 20.94
N CYS A 179 -19.35 16.28 20.76
CA CYS A 179 -20.62 15.55 20.85
C CYS A 179 -21.00 15.07 22.27
N GLY A 180 -20.10 15.24 23.26
CA GLY A 180 -20.35 14.83 24.65
C GLY A 180 -21.38 15.66 25.42
N HIS A 181 -21.86 16.79 24.87
CA HIS A 181 -22.69 17.75 25.59
C HIS A 181 -24.17 17.80 25.14
N SER A 182 -24.58 17.00 24.15
CA SER A 182 -26.01 16.89 23.82
C SER A 182 -26.72 15.97 24.82
N THR A 183 -27.87 16.41 25.34
CA THR A 183 -28.73 15.65 26.25
C THR A 183 -29.66 14.66 25.53
N GLU A 184 -29.72 14.71 24.20
CA GLU A 184 -30.53 13.79 23.40
C GLU A 184 -29.70 12.57 22.94
N ALA A 185 -30.18 11.37 23.25
CA ALA A 185 -29.52 10.10 22.93
C ALA A 185 -29.25 9.91 21.42
N SER A 186 -29.98 10.60 20.55
CA SER A 186 -29.81 10.55 19.09
C SER A 186 -28.58 11.32 18.57
N GLN A 187 -28.09 12.33 19.30
CA GLN A 187 -26.98 13.21 18.88
C GLN A 187 -25.60 12.77 19.41
N ARG A 188 -25.56 11.98 20.48
CA ARG A 188 -24.29 11.42 21.02
C ARG A 188 -23.64 10.37 20.10
N ASP A 189 -24.40 9.85 19.14
CA ASP A 189 -24.09 8.57 18.48
C ASP A 189 -23.76 8.71 16.98
N CYS A 190 -23.58 9.93 16.47
CA CYS A 190 -23.27 10.17 15.05
C CYS A 190 -21.79 9.85 14.74
N CYS A 191 -20.85 10.46 15.48
CA CYS A 191 -19.42 10.24 15.26
C CYS A 191 -18.99 8.79 15.58
N SER A 192 -19.60 8.14 16.58
CA SER A 192 -19.34 6.74 16.95
C SER A 192 -19.74 5.78 15.83
N LYS A 193 -20.90 5.98 15.19
CA LYS A 193 -21.38 5.17 14.05
C LYS A 193 -20.50 5.32 12.80
N ILE A 194 -19.99 6.52 12.54
CA ILE A 194 -19.07 6.73 11.42
C ILE A 194 -17.71 6.10 11.73
N LEU A 195 -17.19 6.30 12.94
CA LEU A 195 -15.93 5.70 13.38
C LEU A 195 -16.02 4.17 13.38
N SER A 196 -17.12 3.57 13.84
CA SER A 196 -17.30 2.12 13.80
C SER A 196 -17.38 1.57 12.37
N LYS A 197 -17.99 2.31 11.43
CA LYS A 197 -17.98 1.95 10.00
C LYS A 197 -16.58 2.05 9.39
N ILE A 198 -15.79 3.06 9.78
CA ILE A 198 -14.40 3.21 9.34
C ILE A 198 -13.53 2.10 9.93
N ASP A 199 -13.68 1.79 11.22
CA ASP A 199 -12.92 0.74 11.92
C ASP A 199 -13.32 -0.67 11.45
N ALA A 200 -14.58 -0.87 11.04
CA ALA A 200 -15.05 -2.12 10.44
C ALA A 200 -14.56 -2.34 9.00
N MET A 201 -14.04 -1.29 8.35
CA MET A 201 -13.61 -1.37 6.97
C MET A 201 -12.35 -2.21 6.85
N GLN A 202 -12.41 -3.24 6.00
CA GLN A 202 -11.31 -4.17 5.82
C GLN A 202 -10.13 -3.51 5.07
N PRO A 203 -8.89 -3.89 5.41
CA PRO A 203 -7.71 -3.49 4.66
C PRO A 203 -7.77 -3.97 3.20
N PHE A 204 -7.07 -3.28 2.28
CA PHE A 204 -7.10 -3.68 0.87
C PHE A 204 -6.46 -5.06 0.65
N SER A 205 -5.43 -5.40 1.43
CA SER A 205 -4.82 -6.74 1.45
C SER A 205 -5.85 -7.85 1.69
N ALA A 206 -6.87 -7.61 2.53
CA ALA A 206 -7.94 -8.57 2.78
C ALA A 206 -8.87 -8.76 1.57
N PHE A 207 -9.15 -7.69 0.79
CA PHE A 207 -9.90 -7.79 -0.45
C PHE A 207 -9.16 -8.62 -1.52
N ILE A 208 -7.84 -8.47 -1.59
CA ILE A 208 -6.99 -9.22 -2.52
C ILE A 208 -7.06 -10.73 -2.21
N LYS A 209 -7.08 -11.11 -0.93
CA LYS A 209 -7.19 -12.51 -0.48
C LYS A 209 -8.56 -13.14 -0.69
N VAL A 210 -9.59 -12.41 -1.11
CA VAL A 210 -10.87 -13.04 -1.44
C VAL A 210 -10.72 -13.78 -2.78
N PRO A 211 -10.90 -15.12 -2.83
CA PRO A 211 -10.77 -15.86 -4.07
C PRO A 211 -11.81 -15.39 -5.08
N GLU A 212 -11.36 -15.18 -6.31
CA GLU A 212 -12.22 -14.68 -7.39
C GLU A 212 -13.28 -15.73 -7.73
N LEU A 213 -14.54 -15.32 -7.79
CA LEU A 213 -15.63 -16.19 -8.19
C LEU A 213 -15.58 -16.33 -9.72
N SER A 214 -15.21 -17.52 -10.17
CA SER A 214 -15.16 -17.87 -11.59
C SER A 214 -16.36 -18.75 -11.94
N LEU A 215 -16.98 -18.50 -13.07
CA LEU A 215 -18.06 -19.35 -13.58
C LEU A 215 -17.43 -20.46 -14.42
N VAL A 216 -17.42 -21.70 -13.91
CA VAL A 216 -16.93 -22.87 -14.63
C VAL A 216 -18.10 -23.84 -14.81
N ASN A 217 -18.47 -24.12 -16.06
CA ASN A 217 -19.58 -25.01 -16.43
C ASN A 217 -20.92 -24.63 -15.75
N GLY A 218 -21.24 -23.33 -15.72
CA GLY A 218 -22.48 -22.83 -15.12
C GLY A 218 -22.54 -22.91 -13.59
N LYS A 219 -21.43 -23.26 -12.92
CA LYS A 219 -21.30 -23.24 -11.46
C LYS A 219 -20.28 -22.19 -11.05
N TRP A 220 -20.60 -21.45 -10.00
CA TRP A 220 -19.64 -20.55 -9.36
C TRP A 220 -18.63 -21.38 -8.58
N VAL A 221 -17.35 -21.20 -8.91
CA VAL A 221 -16.23 -21.87 -8.26
C VAL A 221 -15.20 -20.81 -7.88
N PHE A 222 -14.66 -20.93 -6.67
CA PHE A 222 -13.52 -20.12 -6.27
C PHE A 222 -12.32 -20.46 -7.14
N ALA A 223 -11.78 -19.46 -7.83
CA ALA A 223 -10.50 -19.60 -8.50
C ALA A 223 -9.45 -19.99 -7.46
N ARG A 224 -8.68 -21.05 -7.73
CA ARG A 224 -7.54 -21.40 -6.87
C ARG A 224 -6.63 -20.19 -6.78
N MET A 225 -6.35 -19.73 -5.56
CA MET A 225 -5.24 -18.81 -5.33
C MET A 225 -4.00 -19.44 -5.96
N ARG A 226 -3.29 -18.69 -6.81
CA ARG A 226 -1.91 -19.05 -7.09
C ARG A 226 -1.17 -18.89 -5.77
N GLN A 227 -0.89 -20.03 -5.14
CA GLN A 227 0.13 -20.10 -4.11
C GLN A 227 1.44 -19.86 -4.83
N TRP A 228 2.09 -18.76 -4.51
CA TRP A 228 3.47 -18.47 -4.89
C TRP A 228 4.31 -18.59 -3.63
#